data_AF-A0ABD3JFS0-F1
#
_entry.id   AF-A0ABD3JFS0-F1
#
_cell.length_a   1.000
_cell.length_b   1.000
_cell.length_c   1.000
_cell.angle_alpha   90.00
_cell.angle_beta   90.00
_cell.angle_gamma   90.00
#
_symmetry.space_group_name_H-M   'P 1'
#
loop_
_entity.id
_entity.type
_entity.pdbx_description
1 polymer ?
#
loop_
_entity_poly.entity_id
_entity_poly.type
_entity_poly.pdbx_seq_one_letter_code
_entity_poly.pdbx_strand_id
1 'polypeptide(L)'
;MASLPTLVFRQEGNIESLVKSVYQEVDATDMNLEESFLTHKRIAHARWVTHGEPAPRSSHPQSSGAENEFLPFRLHLQVLKQTLIRHGFTFESDTDTEVIPKLVKYLDKSNEDSDNSLCDTTVTFSQVVLEVMRYLDGAYALIFKSQHYPNDLIACKHGSPLLLGVKFLLWVLECLRNAKLDAHQFPIRTGNWSSNMDGGVSILKFDGDKGKRGVLSRPASVQRALSVLDMENKIHEQPESLTTTMRGRLIRGGTCKAKTVLLGGLKDHLKTIRRSWRIVFIGCGTGYNAALAARPIWEELSGIPVTMEIASDLLDRQGPIYREDTAAFVSQSGETADTLHALEYVSRMVHYKYTCGVHINAGAEIDVASTKAYTSQTVVMAMLALAIGGDAISNEVRREAIIDCLFELPNKVREVLKLDQEMKYLAKLLIAEQSLLMFGRGCDYATALEGSLKVKEMKHGPLALVDESLPIVVIATHDACFRTPYCHVPKGDAAAMSLGGACRVIEVPQAEDCLQPVVNIVPLQ
;
A
#
# COMPACT_ATOMS: atom_id res chain seq x y z
N MET A 1 13.79 -32.34 -28.59
CA MET A 1 13.34 -32.77 -27.24
C MET A 1 11.92 -32.28 -27.10
N ALA A 2 10.94 -33.17 -26.91
CA ALA A 2 9.57 -32.74 -26.63
C ALA A 2 9.58 -31.89 -25.35
N SER A 3 9.07 -30.66 -25.44
CA SER A 3 8.94 -29.79 -24.28
C SER A 3 7.99 -30.44 -23.27
N LEU A 4 8.44 -30.61 -22.03
CA LEU A 4 7.55 -31.04 -20.95
C LEU A 4 6.37 -30.08 -20.84
N PRO A 5 5.14 -30.59 -20.62
CA PRO A 5 3.95 -29.74 -20.52
C PRO A 5 4.09 -28.75 -19.36
N THR A 6 3.62 -27.51 -19.55
CA THR A 6 3.63 -26.53 -18.46
C THR A 6 2.58 -26.88 -17.41
N LEU A 7 3.07 -27.22 -16.21
CA LEU A 7 2.24 -27.47 -15.04
C LEU A 7 1.64 -26.16 -14.51
N VAL A 8 0.33 -26.16 -14.24
CA VAL A 8 -0.41 -25.04 -13.69
C VAL A 8 -1.32 -25.55 -12.59
N PHE A 9 -1.10 -25.05 -11.37
CA PHE A 9 -1.91 -25.35 -10.20
C PHE A 9 -2.72 -24.12 -9.81
N ARG A 10 -4.01 -24.30 -9.53
CA ARG A 10 -4.93 -23.23 -9.12
C ARG A 10 -5.79 -23.72 -7.98
N GLN A 11 -5.83 -22.96 -6.89
CA GLN A 11 -6.63 -23.28 -5.73
C GLN A 11 -7.26 -22.00 -5.15
N GLU A 12 -8.41 -22.15 -4.51
CA GLU A 12 -9.04 -21.10 -3.71
C GLU A 12 -8.62 -21.18 -2.24
N GLY A 13 -8.68 -20.06 -1.52
CA GLY A 13 -8.29 -19.97 -0.12
C GLY A 13 -6.83 -19.57 0.09
N ASN A 14 -6.22 -20.03 1.17
CA ASN A 14 -4.87 -19.63 1.58
C ASN A 14 -3.77 -20.46 0.89
N ILE A 15 -2.51 -20.07 1.10
CA ILE A 15 -1.35 -20.74 0.51
C ILE A 15 -1.27 -22.21 0.96
N GLU A 16 -1.66 -22.51 2.20
CA GLU A 16 -1.66 -23.90 2.71
C GLU A 16 -2.63 -24.80 1.94
N SER A 17 -3.81 -24.29 1.58
CA SER A 17 -4.76 -25.01 0.73
C SER A 17 -4.16 -25.33 -0.64
N LEU A 18 -3.46 -24.37 -1.26
CA LEU A 18 -2.76 -24.60 -2.53
C LEU A 18 -1.68 -25.67 -2.38
N VAL A 19 -0.86 -25.60 -1.32
CA VAL A 19 0.20 -26.60 -1.06
C VAL A 19 -0.40 -28.00 -0.91
N LYS A 20 -1.48 -28.15 -0.13
CA LYS A 20 -2.18 -29.43 0.02
C LYS A 20 -2.71 -29.96 -1.32
N SER A 21 -3.33 -29.10 -2.13
CA SER A 21 -3.86 -29.46 -3.45
C SER A 21 -2.74 -29.94 -4.38
N VAL A 22 -1.59 -29.27 -4.38
CA VAL A 22 -0.45 -29.64 -5.21
C VAL A 22 0.07 -31.02 -4.83
N TYR A 23 0.25 -31.31 -3.54
CA TYR A 23 0.71 -32.64 -3.10
C TYR A 23 -0.31 -33.75 -3.45
N GLN A 24 -1.60 -33.48 -3.32
CA GLN A 24 -2.65 -34.43 -3.74
C GLN A 24 -2.62 -34.71 -5.25
N GLU A 25 -2.44 -33.69 -6.08
CA GLU A 25 -2.33 -33.87 -7.54
C GLU A 25 -1.04 -34.60 -7.92
N VAL A 26 0.07 -34.31 -7.24
CA VAL A 26 1.35 -35.01 -7.43
C VAL A 26 1.22 -36.50 -7.11
N ASP A 27 0.59 -36.85 -5.99
CA ASP A 27 0.34 -38.24 -5.59
C ASP A 27 -0.57 -38.95 -6.61
N ALA A 28 -1.55 -38.24 -7.18
CA ALA A 28 -2.48 -38.79 -8.17
C ALA A 28 -1.86 -38.97 -9.57
N THR A 29 -0.84 -38.20 -9.91
CA THR A 29 -0.21 -38.18 -11.25
C THR A 29 1.17 -38.85 -11.29
N ASP A 30 1.64 -39.39 -10.15
CA ASP A 30 2.98 -40.00 -9.98
C ASP A 30 4.10 -39.05 -10.44
N MET A 31 3.94 -37.75 -10.15
CA MET A 31 4.91 -36.72 -10.54
C MET A 31 6.16 -36.79 -9.64
N ASN A 32 7.34 -36.89 -10.27
CA ASN A 32 8.61 -36.90 -9.54
C ASN A 32 9.01 -35.48 -9.06
N LEU A 33 8.80 -35.19 -7.79
CA LEU A 33 9.21 -33.92 -7.17
C LEU A 33 10.73 -33.76 -7.00
N GLU A 34 11.49 -34.84 -7.12
CA GLU A 34 12.96 -34.83 -7.01
C GLU A 34 13.66 -34.59 -8.35
N GLU A 35 12.90 -34.42 -9.44
CA GLU A 35 13.47 -34.14 -10.75
C GLU A 35 14.24 -32.80 -10.76
N SER A 36 15.50 -32.87 -11.18
CA SER A 36 16.38 -31.70 -11.24
C SER A 36 16.33 -31.04 -12.62
N PHE A 37 16.02 -29.74 -12.63
CA PHE A 37 16.00 -28.94 -13.85
C PHE A 37 17.22 -28.03 -13.90
N LEU A 38 18.03 -28.16 -14.96
CA LEU A 38 19.14 -27.22 -15.25
C LEU A 38 18.65 -25.78 -15.38
N THR A 39 17.42 -25.62 -15.86
CA THR A 39 16.79 -24.34 -16.11
C THR A 39 15.30 -24.47 -15.80
N HIS A 40 14.80 -23.62 -14.91
CA HIS A 40 13.41 -23.65 -14.49
C HIS A 40 12.85 -22.24 -14.30
N LYS A 41 11.63 -22.00 -14.80
CA LYS A 41 10.90 -20.73 -14.61
C LYS A 41 9.55 -20.95 -13.95
N ARG A 42 9.35 -20.25 -12.82
CA ARG A 42 8.12 -20.26 -12.02
C ARG A 42 7.48 -18.90 -12.07
N ILE A 43 6.16 -18.89 -12.15
CA ILE A 43 5.33 -17.73 -11.88
C ILE A 43 4.33 -18.15 -10.81
N ALA A 44 4.06 -17.26 -9.86
CA ALA A 44 3.11 -17.49 -8.78
C ALA A 44 2.39 -16.17 -8.51
N HIS A 45 1.13 -16.25 -8.08
CA HIS A 45 0.32 -15.08 -7.82
C HIS A 45 -0.75 -15.34 -6.75
N ALA A 46 -0.90 -14.40 -5.82
CA ALA A 46 -2.01 -14.35 -4.87
C ALA A 46 -3.02 -13.29 -5.33
N ARG A 47 -4.25 -13.72 -5.66
CA ARG A 47 -5.29 -12.84 -6.22
C ARG A 47 -6.20 -12.29 -5.13
N TRP A 48 -6.29 -10.96 -5.04
CA TRP A 48 -7.42 -10.28 -4.39
C TRP A 48 -8.53 -10.09 -5.42
N VAL A 49 -9.68 -10.73 -5.22
CA VAL A 49 -10.77 -10.77 -6.21
C VAL A 49 -11.55 -9.46 -6.19
N THR A 50 -11.47 -8.70 -7.28
CA THR A 50 -12.26 -7.47 -7.50
C THR A 50 -13.46 -7.69 -8.44
N HIS A 51 -13.37 -8.70 -9.32
CA HIS A 51 -14.42 -9.10 -10.26
C HIS A 51 -14.51 -10.63 -10.38
N GLY A 52 -15.75 -11.13 -10.47
CA GLY A 52 -16.07 -12.55 -10.49
C GLY A 52 -16.01 -13.17 -9.09
N GLU A 53 -16.43 -14.43 -8.98
CA GLU A 53 -16.35 -15.19 -7.73
C GLU A 53 -14.92 -15.73 -7.51
N PRO A 54 -14.45 -15.80 -6.25
CA PRO A 54 -13.21 -16.51 -5.93
C PRO A 54 -13.41 -18.00 -6.24
N ALA A 55 -12.70 -18.48 -7.26
CA ALA A 55 -12.72 -19.88 -7.67
C ALA A 55 -11.41 -20.24 -8.37
N PRO A 56 -10.98 -21.52 -8.39
CA PRO A 56 -9.77 -21.97 -9.09
C PRO A 56 -9.69 -21.50 -10.55
N ARG A 57 -10.81 -21.52 -11.30
CA ARG A 57 -10.91 -21.01 -12.68
C ARG A 57 -10.56 -19.53 -12.84
N SER A 58 -10.80 -18.76 -11.79
CA SER A 58 -10.56 -17.31 -11.75
C SER A 58 -9.17 -16.97 -11.19
N SER A 59 -8.48 -17.95 -10.59
CA SER A 59 -7.14 -17.80 -10.04
C SER A 59 -6.11 -17.70 -11.17
N HIS A 60 -5.04 -16.95 -10.91
CA HIS A 60 -3.93 -16.83 -11.85
C HIS A 60 -2.91 -17.96 -11.60
N PRO A 61 -2.10 -18.34 -12.60
CA PRO A 61 -1.98 -17.72 -13.92
C PRO A 61 -3.14 -18.10 -14.86
N GLN A 62 -3.59 -17.12 -15.66
CA GLN A 62 -4.58 -17.34 -16.73
C GLN A 62 -3.88 -17.88 -17.98
N SER A 63 -4.55 -18.75 -18.73
CA SER A 63 -3.98 -19.47 -19.88
C SER A 63 -4.60 -19.03 -21.21
N SER A 64 -3.83 -19.18 -22.30
CA SER A 64 -4.28 -18.91 -23.67
C SER A 64 -5.13 -20.04 -24.26
N GLY A 65 -5.11 -21.24 -23.65
CA GLY A 65 -5.86 -22.42 -24.06
C GLY A 65 -5.40 -23.69 -23.36
N ALA A 66 -5.85 -24.86 -23.83
CA ALA A 66 -5.59 -26.16 -23.19
C ALA A 66 -4.10 -26.49 -22.98
N GLU A 67 -3.21 -25.95 -23.82
CA GLU A 67 -1.77 -26.22 -23.76
C GLU A 67 -0.98 -25.24 -22.88
N ASN A 68 -1.62 -24.25 -22.23
CA ASN A 68 -0.93 -23.29 -21.35
C ASN A 68 0.23 -22.52 -22.03
N GLU A 69 0.05 -22.17 -23.31
CA GLU A 69 1.10 -21.58 -24.15
C GLU A 69 1.53 -20.17 -23.71
N PHE A 70 0.65 -19.40 -23.06
CA PHE A 70 0.95 -18.06 -22.54
C PHE A 70 0.27 -17.81 -21.20
N LEU A 71 1.03 -17.27 -20.24
CA LEU A 71 0.56 -17.02 -18.87
C LEU A 71 0.92 -15.60 -18.39
N PRO A 72 0.03 -14.60 -18.56
CA PRO A 72 0.22 -13.22 -18.06
C PRO A 72 -0.42 -12.96 -16.70
N PHE A 73 -0.04 -11.82 -16.09
CA PHE A 73 -0.49 -11.37 -14.77
C PHE A 73 -1.15 -9.96 -14.78
N ARG A 74 -2.43 -9.87 -14.39
CA ARG A 74 -3.21 -8.64 -14.05
C ARG A 74 -3.37 -7.59 -15.17
N LEU A 75 -4.57 -7.49 -15.74
CA LEU A 75 -5.16 -6.20 -16.12
C LEU A 75 -6.67 -6.31 -16.38
N HIS A 76 -7.39 -5.23 -16.09
CA HIS A 76 -8.76 -4.91 -16.47
C HIS A 76 -8.88 -4.54 -17.95
N LEU A 77 -9.69 -5.25 -18.74
CA LEU A 77 -10.08 -4.85 -20.11
C LEU A 77 -11.39 -5.52 -20.52
N GLN A 78 -12.44 -4.72 -20.74
CA GLN A 78 -13.72 -5.20 -21.28
C GLN A 78 -13.79 -5.14 -22.83
N VAL A 79 -12.93 -4.38 -23.50
CA VAL A 79 -13.10 -4.05 -24.93
C VAL A 79 -12.54 -5.12 -25.87
N LEU A 80 -11.54 -5.92 -25.45
CA LEU A 80 -10.86 -6.88 -26.33
C LEU A 80 -11.51 -8.27 -26.38
N LYS A 81 -12.35 -8.63 -25.39
CA LYS A 81 -12.95 -9.97 -25.27
C LYS A 81 -13.83 -10.31 -26.48
N GLN A 82 -14.67 -9.38 -26.94
CA GLN A 82 -15.57 -9.62 -28.07
C GLN A 82 -14.83 -9.84 -29.39
N THR A 83 -13.73 -9.11 -29.63
CA THR A 83 -12.91 -9.25 -30.84
C THR A 83 -12.25 -10.63 -30.89
N LEU A 84 -11.70 -11.10 -29.77
CA LEU A 84 -11.09 -12.44 -29.69
C LEU A 84 -12.13 -13.56 -29.88
N ILE A 85 -13.35 -13.39 -29.35
CA ILE A 85 -14.45 -14.35 -29.59
C ILE A 85 -14.78 -14.44 -31.09
N ARG A 86 -14.82 -13.30 -31.80
CA ARG A 86 -15.04 -13.28 -33.27
C ARG A 86 -13.93 -13.98 -34.05
N HIS A 87 -12.71 -13.98 -33.52
CA HIS A 87 -11.56 -14.73 -34.06
C HIS A 87 -11.51 -16.20 -33.60
N GLY A 88 -12.57 -16.72 -32.98
CA GLY A 88 -12.72 -18.15 -32.65
C GLY A 88 -12.13 -18.56 -31.30
N PHE A 89 -11.73 -17.61 -30.44
CA PHE A 89 -11.25 -17.92 -29.10
C PHE A 89 -12.41 -18.14 -28.12
N THR A 90 -12.37 -19.25 -27.38
CA THR A 90 -13.27 -19.55 -26.25
C THR A 90 -12.67 -19.04 -24.94
N PHE A 91 -13.51 -18.62 -23.99
CA PHE A 91 -13.09 -18.15 -22.67
C PHE A 91 -13.60 -19.10 -21.58
N GLU A 92 -12.75 -19.41 -20.61
CA GLU A 92 -13.00 -20.37 -19.53
C GLU A 92 -13.27 -19.68 -18.18
N SER A 93 -12.90 -18.39 -18.07
CA SER A 93 -13.05 -17.57 -16.88
C SER A 93 -13.83 -16.28 -17.17
N ASP A 94 -14.40 -15.74 -16.10
CA ASP A 94 -15.02 -14.42 -16.10
C ASP A 94 -14.00 -13.30 -15.81
N THR A 95 -12.69 -13.62 -15.84
CA THR A 95 -11.64 -12.66 -15.51
C THR A 95 -11.20 -11.86 -16.72
N ASP A 96 -10.96 -10.57 -16.49
CA ASP A 96 -10.41 -9.68 -17.52
C ASP A 96 -8.99 -10.12 -17.95
N THR A 97 -8.24 -10.73 -17.03
CA THR A 97 -6.86 -11.19 -17.27
C THR A 97 -6.78 -12.27 -18.36
N GLU A 98 -7.82 -13.09 -18.58
CA GLU A 98 -7.82 -14.17 -19.59
C GLU A 98 -7.85 -13.65 -21.04
N VAL A 99 -8.18 -12.37 -21.23
CA VAL A 99 -8.07 -11.70 -22.54
C VAL A 99 -6.61 -11.60 -22.98
N ILE A 100 -5.70 -11.34 -22.04
CA ILE A 100 -4.28 -11.12 -22.33
C ILE A 100 -3.58 -12.35 -22.92
N PRO A 101 -3.64 -13.56 -22.33
CA PRO A 101 -2.95 -14.71 -22.90
C PRO A 101 -3.51 -15.08 -24.28
N LYS A 102 -4.82 -14.92 -24.49
CA LYS A 102 -5.45 -15.17 -25.79
C LYS A 102 -5.03 -14.12 -26.83
N LEU A 103 -4.88 -12.86 -26.43
CA LEU A 103 -4.33 -11.82 -27.30
C LEU A 103 -2.86 -12.11 -27.67
N VAL A 104 -2.04 -12.56 -26.73
CA VAL A 104 -0.65 -12.97 -27.01
C VAL A 104 -0.65 -14.08 -28.07
N LYS A 105 -1.47 -15.12 -27.88
CA LYS A 105 -1.62 -16.22 -28.83
C LYS A 105 -2.13 -15.78 -30.20
N TYR A 106 -3.08 -14.84 -30.24
CA TYR A 106 -3.59 -14.28 -31.49
C TYR A 106 -2.50 -13.55 -32.27
N LEU A 107 -1.72 -12.70 -31.59
CA LEU A 107 -0.65 -11.93 -32.21
C LEU A 107 0.52 -12.82 -32.65
N ASP A 108 0.87 -13.82 -31.85
CA ASP A 108 1.88 -14.83 -32.19
C ASP A 108 1.56 -15.55 -33.51
N LYS A 109 0.33 -16.10 -33.61
CA LYS A 109 -0.16 -16.74 -34.84
C LYS A 109 -0.22 -15.81 -36.04
N SER A 110 -0.71 -14.58 -35.84
CA SER A 110 -0.81 -13.61 -36.93
C SER A 110 0.55 -13.25 -37.54
N ASN A 111 1.60 -13.30 -36.72
CA ASN A 111 2.96 -13.03 -37.18
C ASN A 111 3.54 -14.23 -37.96
N GLU A 112 3.23 -15.47 -37.56
CA GLU A 112 3.61 -16.69 -38.30
C GLU A 112 3.01 -16.70 -39.72
N ASP A 113 1.73 -16.31 -39.87
CA ASP A 113 1.04 -16.29 -41.17
C ASP A 113 1.61 -15.24 -42.14
N SER A 114 2.17 -14.14 -41.62
CA SER A 114 2.76 -13.05 -42.40
C SER A 114 4.21 -13.29 -42.84
N ASP A 115 4.92 -14.27 -42.27
CA ASP A 115 6.35 -14.52 -42.51
C ASP A 115 6.61 -15.45 -43.73
N ASN A 116 5.59 -15.73 -44.54
CA ASN A 116 5.72 -16.39 -45.85
C ASN A 116 6.43 -15.53 -46.93
N SER A 117 7.09 -14.44 -46.52
CA SER A 117 7.81 -13.48 -47.37
C SER A 117 9.30 -13.44 -47.01
N LEU A 118 10.09 -14.39 -47.52
CA LEU A 118 11.54 -14.34 -47.82
C LEU A 118 12.56 -13.68 -46.86
N CYS A 119 12.21 -13.29 -45.64
CA CYS A 119 13.15 -12.76 -44.65
C CYS A 119 13.14 -13.60 -43.37
N ASP A 120 14.26 -14.26 -43.11
CA ASP A 120 14.54 -15.17 -41.99
C ASP A 120 14.62 -14.41 -40.64
N THR A 121 13.54 -13.73 -40.25
CA THR A 121 13.49 -12.90 -39.04
C THR A 121 12.57 -13.54 -38.01
N THR A 122 13.06 -14.59 -37.33
CA THR A 122 12.35 -15.21 -36.21
C THR A 122 11.81 -14.17 -35.22
N VAL A 123 10.48 -14.13 -35.05
CA VAL A 123 9.82 -13.18 -34.15
C VAL A 123 10.20 -13.51 -32.71
N THR A 124 10.79 -12.54 -32.02
CA THR A 124 11.20 -12.68 -30.62
C THR A 124 10.01 -12.55 -29.68
N PHE A 125 10.03 -13.26 -28.55
CA PHE A 125 8.98 -13.16 -27.54
C PHE A 125 8.74 -11.71 -27.07
N SER A 126 9.81 -10.90 -27.03
CA SER A 126 9.74 -9.48 -26.70
C SER A 126 8.93 -8.67 -27.69
N GLN A 127 8.98 -8.98 -28.98
CA GLN A 127 8.19 -8.28 -29.99
C GLN A 127 6.70 -8.61 -29.86
N VAL A 128 6.37 -9.89 -29.63
CA VAL A 128 4.98 -10.30 -29.41
C VAL A 128 4.41 -9.61 -28.17
N VAL A 129 5.12 -9.65 -27.04
CA VAL A 129 4.67 -9.00 -25.80
C VAL A 129 4.59 -7.48 -25.97
N LEU A 130 5.55 -6.85 -26.65
CA LEU A 130 5.50 -5.41 -26.94
C LEU A 130 4.26 -5.03 -27.76
N GLU A 131 3.90 -5.83 -28.76
CA GLU A 131 2.70 -5.57 -29.56
C GLU A 131 1.43 -5.74 -28.72
N VAL A 132 1.37 -6.75 -27.84
CA VAL A 132 0.28 -6.90 -26.86
C VAL A 132 0.15 -5.63 -26.01
N MET A 133 1.25 -5.05 -25.54
CA MET A 133 1.24 -3.86 -24.67
C MET A 133 0.62 -2.62 -25.33
N ARG A 134 0.51 -2.60 -26.67
CA ARG A 134 -0.10 -1.49 -27.43
C ARG A 134 -1.62 -1.52 -27.40
N TYR A 135 -2.20 -2.68 -27.14
CA TYR A 135 -3.65 -2.88 -27.01
C TYR A 135 -4.12 -2.81 -25.55
N LEU A 136 -3.20 -2.76 -24.59
CA LEU A 136 -3.54 -2.70 -23.17
C LEU A 136 -3.60 -1.25 -22.69
N ASP A 137 -4.75 -0.86 -22.14
CA ASP A 137 -4.95 0.40 -21.43
C ASP A 137 -5.17 0.14 -19.94
N GLY A 138 -4.67 1.03 -19.09
CA GLY A 138 -4.82 0.96 -17.62
C GLY A 138 -3.55 0.49 -16.89
N ALA A 139 -3.63 0.34 -15.56
CA ALA A 139 -2.46 0.04 -14.71
C ALA A 139 -2.25 -1.47 -14.48
N TYR A 140 -1.12 -2.01 -14.93
CA TYR A 140 -0.73 -3.42 -14.86
C TYR A 140 0.72 -3.65 -14.44
N ALA A 141 0.99 -4.84 -13.92
CA ALA A 141 2.30 -5.45 -13.87
C ALA A 141 2.14 -6.89 -14.32
N LEU A 142 2.73 -7.27 -15.46
CA LEU A 142 2.56 -8.56 -16.14
C LEU A 142 3.88 -9.32 -16.15
N ILE A 143 3.82 -10.63 -15.98
CA ILE A 143 4.94 -11.55 -16.25
C ILE A 143 4.41 -12.59 -17.22
N PHE A 144 5.11 -12.78 -18.34
CA PHE A 144 4.78 -13.71 -19.41
C PHE A 144 5.77 -14.87 -19.42
N LYS A 145 5.23 -16.09 -19.45
CA LYS A 145 5.94 -17.34 -19.71
C LYS A 145 5.27 -18.03 -20.90
N SER A 146 6.07 -18.66 -21.76
CA SER A 146 5.57 -19.43 -22.90
C SER A 146 6.35 -20.72 -23.12
N GLN A 147 5.66 -21.72 -23.70
CA GLN A 147 6.28 -22.97 -24.16
C GLN A 147 7.04 -22.79 -25.48
N HIS A 148 6.58 -21.89 -26.35
CA HIS A 148 7.26 -21.53 -27.62
C HIS A 148 8.59 -20.83 -27.36
N TYR A 149 8.67 -20.13 -26.22
CA TYR A 149 9.85 -19.37 -25.79
C TYR A 149 10.35 -19.82 -24.41
N PRO A 150 10.81 -21.09 -24.25
CA PRO A 150 11.12 -21.68 -22.95
C PRO A 150 12.29 -20.96 -22.25
N ASN A 151 13.18 -20.35 -23.04
CA ASN A 151 14.36 -19.63 -22.57
C ASN A 151 14.15 -18.14 -22.29
N ASP A 152 12.96 -17.59 -22.54
CA ASP A 152 12.62 -16.21 -22.17
C ASP A 152 11.57 -16.12 -21.04
N LEU A 153 11.69 -15.08 -20.22
CA LEU A 153 10.65 -14.63 -19.29
C LEU A 153 10.55 -13.13 -19.50
N ILE A 154 9.34 -12.61 -19.70
CA ILE A 154 9.14 -11.21 -20.01
C ILE A 154 8.28 -10.57 -18.95
N ALA A 155 8.80 -9.54 -18.30
CA ALA A 155 8.05 -8.77 -17.32
C ALA A 155 7.76 -7.37 -17.86
N CYS A 156 6.54 -6.88 -17.75
CA CYS A 156 6.11 -5.57 -18.20
C CYS A 156 5.33 -4.85 -17.09
N LYS A 157 5.41 -3.53 -17.03
CA LYS A 157 4.59 -2.75 -16.09
C LYS A 157 4.09 -1.45 -16.72
N HIS A 158 2.96 -0.97 -16.25
CA HIS A 158 2.41 0.35 -16.51
C HIS A 158 1.58 0.75 -15.29
N GLY A 159 1.90 1.84 -14.59
CA GLY A 159 1.16 2.28 -13.39
C GLY A 159 1.24 1.40 -12.12
N SER A 160 1.51 0.09 -12.23
CA SER A 160 1.68 -0.82 -11.09
C SER A 160 3.17 -1.05 -10.77
N PRO A 161 3.55 -1.25 -9.49
CA PRO A 161 4.92 -1.60 -9.13
C PRO A 161 5.31 -2.98 -9.65
N LEU A 162 6.58 -3.11 -10.03
CA LEU A 162 7.21 -4.38 -10.39
C LEU A 162 8.70 -4.27 -10.08
N LEU A 163 9.23 -5.26 -9.37
CA LEU A 163 10.63 -5.32 -8.96
C LEU A 163 11.28 -6.59 -9.49
N LEU A 164 12.53 -6.47 -9.95
CA LEU A 164 13.36 -7.59 -10.38
C LEU A 164 14.48 -7.81 -9.36
N GLY A 165 14.52 -8.99 -8.75
CA GLY A 165 15.66 -9.46 -7.96
C GLY A 165 16.52 -10.44 -8.78
N VAL A 166 17.83 -10.27 -8.79
CA VAL A 166 18.77 -11.19 -9.43
C VAL A 166 19.71 -11.75 -8.36
N LYS A 167 19.89 -13.08 -8.33
CA LYS A 167 20.80 -13.76 -7.42
C LYS A 167 21.72 -14.68 -8.24
N PHE A 168 23.00 -14.37 -8.29
CA PHE A 168 24.02 -15.23 -8.91
C PHE A 168 24.62 -16.20 -7.88
N LEU A 169 24.85 -17.45 -8.28
CA LEU A 169 25.54 -18.45 -7.46
C LEU A 169 27.04 -18.40 -7.76
N LEU A 170 27.84 -18.32 -6.69
CA LEU A 170 29.30 -18.25 -6.55
C LEU A 170 30.00 -16.87 -6.58
N TRP A 171 30.42 -16.48 -5.36
CA TRP A 171 31.49 -15.55 -4.95
C TRP A 171 31.29 -14.04 -5.16
N VAL A 172 31.06 -13.39 -4.01
CA VAL A 172 31.49 -12.03 -3.64
C VAL A 172 30.99 -10.85 -4.48
N LEU A 173 30.16 -10.06 -3.79
CA LEU A 173 29.92 -8.61 -3.92
C LEU A 173 29.18 -8.06 -5.16
N GLU A 174 28.31 -7.13 -4.79
CA GLU A 174 27.73 -6.06 -5.59
C GLU A 174 26.62 -6.39 -6.60
N CYS A 175 25.65 -5.48 -6.60
CA CYS A 175 24.53 -5.32 -7.53
C CYS A 175 23.26 -6.12 -7.22
N LEU A 176 22.31 -5.48 -6.54
CA LEU A 176 21.13 -4.86 -7.18
C LEU A 176 20.09 -4.49 -6.11
N ARG A 177 19.67 -3.22 -6.06
CA ARG A 177 18.48 -2.79 -5.31
C ARG A 177 17.77 -1.65 -6.02
N ASN A 178 16.43 -1.70 -6.01
CA ASN A 178 15.46 -0.69 -6.43
C ASN A 178 15.77 0.10 -7.71
N ALA A 179 15.38 -0.45 -8.86
CA ALA A 179 14.96 0.39 -9.97
C ALA A 179 13.51 0.85 -9.70
N LYS A 180 13.32 2.08 -9.21
CA LYS A 180 12.08 2.81 -9.51
C LYS A 180 12.13 3.11 -10.99
N LEU A 181 11.51 2.24 -11.79
CA LEU A 181 11.31 2.47 -13.20
C LEU A 181 10.15 3.47 -13.32
N ASP A 182 10.47 4.74 -13.49
CA ASP A 182 9.48 5.80 -13.71
C ASP A 182 8.61 5.48 -14.93
N ALA A 183 7.29 5.61 -14.76
CA ALA A 183 6.16 5.81 -15.71
C ALA A 183 6.15 5.18 -17.12
N HIS A 184 7.13 4.40 -17.53
CA HIS A 184 7.27 3.89 -18.90
C HIS A 184 7.16 2.37 -18.93
N GLN A 185 6.68 1.84 -20.06
CA GLN A 185 6.56 0.41 -20.29
C GLN A 185 7.97 -0.17 -20.49
N PHE A 186 8.39 -1.07 -19.60
CA PHE A 186 9.70 -1.73 -19.71
C PHE A 186 9.54 -3.24 -19.81
N PRO A 187 9.77 -3.86 -20.98
CA PRO A 187 10.02 -5.29 -21.06
C PRO A 187 11.37 -5.60 -20.41
N ILE A 188 11.35 -6.45 -19.40
CA ILE A 188 12.55 -7.07 -18.84
C ILE A 188 12.64 -8.48 -19.42
N ARG A 189 13.69 -8.77 -20.21
CA ARG A 189 13.98 -10.12 -20.71
C ARG A 189 15.06 -10.74 -19.83
N THR A 190 14.84 -11.96 -19.34
CA THR A 190 15.87 -12.77 -18.67
C THR A 190 16.18 -14.01 -19.51
N GLY A 191 17.40 -14.09 -20.07
CA GLY A 191 17.87 -15.27 -20.83
C GLY A 191 18.68 -16.26 -19.97
N ASN A 192 18.72 -17.53 -20.36
CA ASN A 192 19.53 -18.56 -19.69
C ASN A 192 20.90 -18.79 -20.34
N TRP A 193 21.78 -19.36 -19.52
CA TRP A 193 23.13 -19.80 -19.85
C TRP A 193 23.05 -21.18 -20.52
N SER A 194 23.33 -21.22 -21.83
CA SER A 194 23.80 -22.44 -22.49
C SER A 194 25.30 -22.28 -22.74
N SER A 195 26.03 -23.37 -22.97
CA SER A 195 27.49 -23.39 -23.14
C SER A 195 28.03 -22.49 -24.28
N ASN A 196 27.17 -21.76 -25.01
CA ASN A 196 27.55 -20.80 -26.05
C ASN A 196 26.64 -19.55 -26.15
N MET A 197 25.76 -19.24 -25.18
CA MET A 197 25.03 -17.95 -25.15
C MET A 197 24.91 -17.38 -23.73
N ASP A 198 25.44 -16.17 -23.55
CA ASP A 198 25.46 -15.43 -22.29
C ASP A 198 24.03 -15.05 -21.86
N GLY A 199 23.54 -15.60 -20.74
CA GLY A 199 22.27 -15.18 -20.17
C GLY A 199 22.38 -13.77 -19.60
N GLY A 200 21.63 -12.84 -20.19
CA GLY A 200 21.58 -11.44 -19.79
C GLY A 200 20.18 -11.01 -19.35
N VAL A 201 20.14 -9.97 -18.51
CA VAL A 201 18.92 -9.19 -18.27
C VAL A 201 18.96 -7.97 -19.18
N SER A 202 17.98 -7.83 -20.08
CA SER A 202 17.83 -6.61 -20.87
C SER A 202 16.54 -5.88 -20.51
N ILE A 203 16.66 -4.57 -20.32
CA ILE A 203 15.53 -3.67 -20.06
C ILE A 203 15.32 -2.87 -21.34
N LEU A 204 14.19 -3.10 -22.00
CA LEU A 204 13.78 -2.31 -23.16
C LEU A 204 12.94 -1.14 -22.67
N LYS A 205 13.10 0.05 -23.26
CA LYS A 205 12.19 1.18 -23.01
C LYS A 205 11.20 1.26 -24.16
N PHE A 206 9.91 1.25 -23.85
CA PHE A 206 8.87 1.51 -24.82
C PHE A 206 8.30 2.90 -24.57
N ASP A 207 8.62 3.84 -25.47
CA ASP A 207 7.89 5.09 -25.62
C ASP A 207 6.84 4.85 -26.71
N GLY A 208 5.55 5.04 -26.38
CA GLY A 208 4.42 4.85 -27.30
C GLY A 208 4.38 5.86 -28.47
N ASP A 209 5.47 6.57 -28.72
CA ASP A 209 5.58 7.56 -29.78
C ASP A 209 6.14 6.91 -31.05
N LYS A 210 5.43 7.08 -32.17
CA LYS A 210 5.74 6.42 -33.44
C LYS A 210 7.15 6.81 -33.92
N GLY A 211 8.10 5.86 -33.90
CA GLY A 211 9.15 5.81 -34.92
C GLY A 211 10.60 6.17 -34.56
N LYS A 212 11.07 6.05 -33.31
CA LYS A 212 12.53 6.16 -33.04
C LYS A 212 13.09 4.94 -32.31
N ARG A 213 13.94 4.16 -33.00
CA ARG A 213 14.81 3.13 -32.40
C ARG A 213 15.83 3.83 -31.49
N GLY A 214 15.54 3.90 -30.19
CA GLY A 214 16.39 4.52 -29.18
C GLY A 214 17.49 3.58 -28.67
N VAL A 215 18.71 4.09 -28.62
CA VAL A 215 19.96 3.44 -28.18
C VAL A 215 19.93 3.13 -26.67
N LEU A 216 20.54 1.99 -26.28
CA LEU A 216 20.76 1.58 -24.89
C LEU A 216 21.68 2.55 -24.13
N SER A 217 21.25 3.05 -22.97
CA SER A 217 22.09 3.83 -22.04
C SER A 217 22.44 3.03 -20.78
N ARG A 218 23.69 3.16 -20.31
CA ARG A 218 24.33 2.46 -19.17
C ARG A 218 23.52 2.52 -17.87
N PRO A 219 23.62 1.48 -17.00
CA PRO A 219 22.93 1.46 -15.71
C PRO A 219 23.59 2.38 -14.68
N ALA A 220 22.75 3.08 -13.91
CA ALA A 220 23.12 3.90 -12.76
C ALA A 220 23.37 3.04 -11.50
N SER A 221 24.22 3.52 -10.61
CA SER A 221 24.61 2.88 -9.34
C SER A 221 23.52 3.00 -8.26
N VAL A 222 23.35 1.96 -7.41
CA VAL A 222 22.27 1.91 -6.40
C VAL A 222 22.67 1.18 -5.10
N GLN A 223 22.05 1.59 -3.97
CA GLN A 223 22.40 1.24 -2.58
C GLN A 223 21.34 0.35 -1.86
N ARG A 224 21.81 -0.34 -0.81
CA ARG A 224 21.17 -1.47 -0.11
C ARG A 224 20.24 -1.07 1.07
N ALA A 225 19.33 -1.98 1.39
CA ALA A 225 18.71 -2.25 2.69
C ALA A 225 18.25 -3.73 2.65
N LEU A 226 18.18 -4.33 3.81
CA LEU A 226 17.56 -5.62 4.03
C LEU A 226 16.53 -5.37 5.11
N SER A 227 15.32 -5.88 4.95
CA SER A 227 14.43 -6.09 6.07
C SER A 227 14.04 -7.56 6.06
N VAL A 228 14.49 -8.27 7.09
CA VAL A 228 13.98 -9.58 7.47
C VAL A 228 12.50 -9.38 7.81
N LEU A 229 11.62 -10.15 7.15
CA LEU A 229 10.18 -10.14 7.42
C LEU A 229 9.93 -11.09 8.58
N ASP A 230 10.10 -10.59 9.81
CA ASP A 230 9.56 -11.29 10.97
C ASP A 230 8.05 -10.98 11.07
N MET A 231 7.26 -12.05 11.08
CA MET A 231 5.81 -12.05 11.20
C MET A 231 5.42 -11.92 12.67
N GLU A 232 5.81 -10.81 13.30
CA GLU A 232 5.32 -10.42 14.63
C GLU A 232 4.18 -9.40 14.51
N ASN A 233 3.32 -9.36 15.53
CA ASN A 233 2.13 -8.51 15.60
C ASN A 233 2.51 -7.03 15.42
N LYS A 234 2.07 -6.39 14.32
CA LYS A 234 2.43 -5.01 13.97
C LYS A 234 1.94 -3.98 14.99
N ILE A 235 0.94 -4.31 15.81
CA ILE A 235 0.49 -3.48 16.94
C ILE A 235 1.57 -3.40 18.02
N HIS A 236 2.27 -4.51 18.29
CA HIS A 236 3.32 -4.57 19.30
C HIS A 236 4.64 -3.91 18.85
N GLU A 237 4.86 -3.77 17.55
CA GLU A 237 6.01 -3.03 16.96
C GLU A 237 5.84 -1.50 17.02
N GLN A 238 4.68 -1.00 17.45
CA GLN A 238 4.39 0.43 17.43
C GLN A 238 5.43 1.29 18.19
N PRO A 239 5.87 0.95 19.42
CA PRO A 239 6.90 1.72 20.12
C PRO A 239 8.21 1.88 19.33
N GLU A 240 8.66 0.82 18.67
CA GLU A 240 9.88 0.80 17.86
C GLU A 240 9.68 1.57 16.55
N SER A 241 8.51 1.43 15.94
CA SER A 241 8.15 2.17 14.72
C SER A 241 8.06 3.68 14.97
N LEU A 242 7.49 4.10 16.10
CA LEU A 242 7.44 5.50 16.54
C LEU A 242 8.85 6.05 16.79
N THR A 243 9.69 5.28 17.48
CA THR A 243 11.11 5.63 17.70
C THR A 243 11.84 5.83 16.37
N THR A 244 11.61 4.94 15.40
CA THR A 244 12.23 4.98 14.08
C THR A 244 11.67 6.11 13.21
N THR A 245 10.41 6.46 13.39
CA THR A 245 9.71 7.59 12.76
C THR A 245 10.30 8.93 13.20
N MET A 246 10.66 9.06 14.48
CA MET A 246 11.23 10.29 15.06
C MET A 246 12.76 10.39 14.93
N ARG A 247 13.43 9.28 14.60
CA ARG A 247 14.90 9.20 14.53
C ARG A 247 15.48 10.24 13.57
N GLY A 248 16.40 11.06 14.10
CA GLY A 248 17.09 12.10 13.33
C GLY A 248 16.22 13.32 12.98
N ARG A 249 14.96 13.37 13.44
CA ARG A 249 14.02 14.48 13.21
C ARG A 249 13.79 15.33 14.45
N LEU A 250 13.78 14.70 15.62
CA LEU A 250 13.69 15.40 16.90
C LEU A 250 15.08 15.66 17.47
N ILE A 251 15.35 16.92 17.78
CA ILE A 251 16.60 17.33 18.44
C ILE A 251 16.26 17.66 19.88
N ARG A 252 16.75 16.84 20.82
CA ARG A 252 16.78 17.19 22.24
C ARG A 252 17.70 18.40 22.36
N GLY A 253 17.13 19.54 22.74
CA GLY A 253 17.90 20.74 23.01
C GLY A 253 19.04 20.45 23.97
N GLY A 254 20.19 21.10 23.75
CA GLY A 254 21.29 21.10 24.72
C GLY A 254 21.11 22.25 25.71
N THR A 255 22.02 22.39 26.68
CA THR A 255 22.03 23.52 27.64
C THR A 255 21.96 24.90 27.00
N CYS A 256 22.37 25.04 25.72
CA CYS A 256 22.36 26.30 24.97
C CYS A 256 21.59 26.23 23.63
N LYS A 257 20.82 25.17 23.34
CA LYS A 257 20.07 25.03 22.09
C LYS A 257 18.63 24.65 22.38
N ALA A 258 17.68 25.41 21.84
CA ALA A 258 16.26 25.08 21.93
C ALA A 258 15.96 23.72 21.29
N LYS A 259 14.91 23.05 21.78
CA LYS A 259 14.37 21.84 21.15
C LYS A 259 13.87 22.20 19.75
N THR A 260 14.16 21.39 18.74
CA THR A 260 13.75 21.68 17.36
C THR A 260 13.38 20.40 16.61
N VAL A 261 12.48 20.55 15.64
CA VAL A 261 12.12 19.50 14.69
C VAL A 261 12.74 19.81 13.33
N LEU A 262 13.49 18.86 12.77
CA LEU A 262 14.11 18.96 11.46
C LEU A 262 13.56 17.89 10.53
N LEU A 263 12.88 18.33 9.47
CA LEU A 263 12.35 17.45 8.41
C LEU A 263 13.11 17.71 7.12
N GLY A 264 14.14 16.91 6.86
CA GLY A 264 15.04 17.08 5.71
C GLY A 264 14.30 17.16 4.37
N GLY A 265 13.25 16.35 4.19
CA GLY A 265 12.44 16.33 2.97
C GLY A 265 11.62 17.60 2.70
N LEU A 266 11.48 18.50 3.69
CA LEU A 266 10.72 19.76 3.55
C LEU A 266 11.57 21.02 3.70
N LYS A 267 12.87 20.89 4.01
CA LYS A 267 13.72 22.02 4.40
C LYS A 267 13.65 23.20 3.42
N ASP A 268 13.62 22.90 2.13
CA ASP A 268 13.62 23.92 1.06
C ASP A 268 12.22 24.51 0.79
N HIS A 269 11.16 23.87 1.29
CA HIS A 269 9.76 24.22 1.02
C HIS A 269 9.00 24.77 2.23
N LEU A 270 9.55 24.69 3.44
CA LEU A 270 8.90 25.20 4.66
C LEU A 270 8.47 26.67 4.54
N LYS A 271 9.31 27.52 3.93
CA LYS A 271 8.97 28.95 3.73
C LYS A 271 7.79 29.14 2.77
N THR A 272 7.65 28.28 1.77
CA THR A 272 6.55 28.32 0.82
C THR A 272 5.26 27.85 1.48
N ILE A 273 5.32 26.75 2.22
CA ILE A 273 4.15 26.19 2.92
C ILE A 273 3.62 27.17 3.97
N ARG A 274 4.49 27.87 4.70
CA ARG A 274 4.11 28.93 5.67
C ARG A 274 3.39 30.12 5.03
N ARG A 275 3.53 30.33 3.72
CA ARG A 275 2.87 31.41 2.97
C ARG A 275 1.60 30.93 2.26
N SER A 276 1.25 29.66 2.41
CA SER A 276 0.04 29.13 1.79
C SER A 276 -1.20 29.75 2.41
N TRP A 277 -2.23 29.93 1.59
CA TRP A 277 -3.52 30.44 2.04
C TRP A 277 -4.27 29.41 2.88
N ARG A 278 -4.11 28.13 2.53
CA ARG A 278 -4.77 26.99 3.16
C ARG A 278 -3.96 25.72 2.91
N ILE A 279 -4.06 24.79 3.84
CA ILE A 279 -3.54 23.43 3.70
C ILE A 279 -4.70 22.48 3.47
N VAL A 280 -4.61 21.63 2.45
CA VAL A 280 -5.62 20.64 2.10
C VAL A 280 -5.02 19.26 2.28
N PHE A 281 -5.47 18.53 3.31
CA PHE A 281 -5.10 17.12 3.49
C PHE A 281 -6.01 16.23 2.65
N ILE A 282 -5.40 15.39 1.82
CA ILE A 282 -6.08 14.49 0.90
C ILE A 282 -5.63 13.06 1.22
N GLY A 283 -6.58 12.19 1.54
CA GLY A 283 -6.30 10.80 1.88
C GLY A 283 -7.53 9.92 1.77
N CYS A 284 -7.35 8.61 2.02
CA CYS A 284 -8.43 7.64 2.09
C CYS A 284 -8.34 6.84 3.40
N GLY A 285 -9.49 6.44 3.94
CA GLY A 285 -9.58 5.56 5.12
C GLY A 285 -8.71 6.01 6.30
N THR A 286 -7.87 5.10 6.80
CA THR A 286 -6.95 5.36 7.92
C THR A 286 -6.02 6.56 7.70
N GLY A 287 -5.52 6.78 6.47
CA GLY A 287 -4.67 7.94 6.17
C GLY A 287 -5.42 9.27 6.30
N TYR A 288 -6.70 9.29 5.95
CA TYR A 288 -7.58 10.44 6.17
C TYR A 288 -7.83 10.66 7.67
N ASN A 289 -8.12 9.59 8.43
CA ASN A 289 -8.34 9.68 9.87
C ASN A 289 -7.10 10.19 10.62
N ALA A 290 -5.89 9.76 10.22
CA ALA A 290 -4.65 10.25 10.82
C ALA A 290 -4.52 11.77 10.63
N ALA A 291 -4.84 12.27 9.43
CA ALA A 291 -4.76 13.69 9.13
C ALA A 291 -5.85 14.49 9.85
N LEU A 292 -7.03 13.89 10.04
CA LEU A 292 -8.10 14.46 10.85
C LEU A 292 -7.69 14.57 12.33
N ALA A 293 -6.98 13.57 12.87
CA ALA A 293 -6.45 13.61 14.24
C ALA A 293 -5.43 14.74 14.44
N ALA A 294 -4.62 15.02 13.41
CA ALA A 294 -3.63 16.08 13.46
C ALA A 294 -4.19 17.48 13.16
N ARG A 295 -5.39 17.60 12.59
CA ARG A 295 -5.98 18.89 12.18
C ARG A 295 -5.92 19.98 13.28
N PRO A 296 -6.31 19.72 14.54
CA PRO A 296 -6.33 20.77 15.57
C PRO A 296 -4.95 21.38 15.81
N ILE A 297 -3.90 20.55 15.90
CA ILE A 297 -2.54 21.04 16.17
C ILE A 297 -1.95 21.81 14.99
N TRP A 298 -2.37 21.49 13.76
CA TRP A 298 -1.99 22.27 12.59
C TRP A 298 -2.62 23.65 12.60
N GLU A 299 -3.93 23.73 12.84
CA GLU A 299 -4.63 25.02 12.95
C GLU A 299 -4.06 25.86 14.11
N GLU A 300 -3.76 25.23 15.26
CA GLU A 300 -3.16 25.86 16.45
C GLU A 300 -1.76 26.42 16.17
N LEU A 301 -0.83 25.61 15.66
CA LEU A 301 0.58 25.99 15.55
C LEU A 301 0.89 26.82 14.31
N SER A 302 0.25 26.51 13.18
CA SER A 302 0.54 27.21 11.92
C SER A 302 -0.30 28.47 11.73
N GLY A 303 -1.49 28.54 12.33
CA GLY A 303 -2.48 29.60 12.07
C GLY A 303 -3.05 29.58 10.64
N ILE A 304 -2.74 28.55 9.84
CA ILE A 304 -3.21 28.39 8.47
C ILE A 304 -4.50 27.55 8.50
N PRO A 305 -5.56 27.95 7.78
CA PRO A 305 -6.76 27.12 7.62
C PRO A 305 -6.42 25.72 7.09
N VAL A 306 -6.98 24.68 7.72
CA VAL A 306 -6.81 23.29 7.30
C VAL A 306 -8.13 22.74 6.80
N THR A 307 -8.13 22.13 5.62
CA THR A 307 -9.28 21.44 5.03
C THR A 307 -8.97 19.97 4.81
N MET A 308 -9.96 19.13 5.06
CA MET A 308 -9.88 17.68 4.97
C MET A 308 -10.69 17.20 3.77
N GLU A 309 -10.07 16.41 2.89
CA GLU A 309 -10.68 15.92 1.66
C GLU A 309 -10.48 14.40 1.54
N ILE A 310 -11.58 13.69 1.29
CA ILE A 310 -11.50 12.29 0.89
C ILE A 310 -11.14 12.28 -0.60
N ALA A 311 -10.11 11.52 -0.98
CA ALA A 311 -9.56 11.62 -2.33
C ALA A 311 -10.58 11.27 -3.43
N SER A 312 -11.44 10.27 -3.20
CA SER A 312 -12.51 9.91 -4.14
C SER A 312 -13.55 11.02 -4.30
N ASP A 313 -14.07 11.57 -3.19
CA ASP A 313 -15.06 12.65 -3.22
C ASP A 313 -14.51 13.91 -3.88
N LEU A 314 -13.23 14.24 -3.64
CA LEU A 314 -12.54 15.35 -4.31
C LEU A 314 -12.55 15.20 -5.84
N LEU A 315 -12.33 13.99 -6.34
CA LEU A 315 -12.31 13.68 -7.78
C LEU A 315 -13.72 13.74 -8.36
N ASP A 316 -14.70 13.15 -7.69
CA ASP A 316 -16.10 13.08 -8.14
C ASP A 316 -16.71 14.48 -8.24
N ARG A 317 -16.49 15.32 -7.23
CA ARG A 317 -17.00 16.71 -7.22
C ARG A 317 -16.15 17.68 -8.02
N GLN A 318 -14.98 17.26 -8.49
CA GLN A 318 -13.94 18.13 -9.06
C GLN A 318 -13.70 19.37 -8.20
N GLY A 319 -13.29 19.13 -6.94
CA GLY A 319 -13.16 20.21 -5.96
C GLY A 319 -12.16 21.31 -6.36
N PRO A 320 -12.41 22.58 -6.01
CA PRO A 320 -11.52 23.68 -6.33
C PRO A 320 -10.26 23.63 -5.46
N ILE A 321 -9.10 23.64 -6.11
CA ILE A 321 -7.77 23.73 -5.50
C ILE A 321 -7.02 24.87 -6.19
N TYR A 322 -6.45 25.78 -5.39
CA TYR A 322 -5.82 27.00 -5.88
C TYR A 322 -4.27 26.92 -5.86
N ARG A 323 -3.59 27.90 -6.48
CA ARG A 323 -2.12 27.95 -6.53
C ARG A 323 -1.47 28.29 -5.22
N GLU A 324 -2.20 28.99 -4.37
CA GLU A 324 -1.80 29.42 -3.05
C GLU A 324 -2.06 28.34 -2.00
N ASP A 325 -2.74 27.24 -2.36
CA ASP A 325 -3.01 26.12 -1.47
C ASP A 325 -1.80 25.17 -1.39
N THR A 326 -1.55 24.61 -0.21
CA THR A 326 -0.66 23.45 -0.06
C THR A 326 -1.49 22.17 0.05
N ALA A 327 -1.41 21.31 -0.97
CA ALA A 327 -2.04 19.99 -0.94
C ALA A 327 -1.08 18.94 -0.34
N ALA A 328 -1.51 18.28 0.73
CA ALA A 328 -0.76 17.23 1.42
C ALA A 328 -1.46 15.88 1.25
N PHE A 329 -0.81 14.95 0.56
CA PHE A 329 -1.34 13.62 0.28
C PHE A 329 -0.85 12.61 1.32
N VAL A 330 -1.77 11.89 1.97
CA VAL A 330 -1.46 10.92 3.03
C VAL A 330 -1.78 9.52 2.55
N SER A 331 -0.74 8.71 2.35
CA SER A 331 -0.87 7.31 1.94
C SER A 331 0.28 6.48 2.53
N GLN A 332 -0.04 5.31 3.08
CA GLN A 332 0.96 4.35 3.58
C GLN A 332 1.68 3.67 2.41
N SER A 333 0.93 3.21 1.40
CA SER A 333 1.50 2.51 0.25
C SER A 333 2.10 3.47 -0.77
N GLY A 334 1.62 4.70 -0.83
CA GLY A 334 1.93 5.65 -1.89
C GLY A 334 1.32 5.27 -3.24
N GLU A 335 0.45 4.26 -3.28
CA GLU A 335 -0.14 3.68 -4.50
C GLU A 335 -1.68 3.63 -4.46
N THR A 336 -2.29 4.18 -3.40
CA THR A 336 -3.76 4.29 -3.29
C THR A 336 -4.29 5.03 -4.52
N ALA A 337 -5.08 4.35 -5.35
CA ALA A 337 -5.47 4.82 -6.67
C ALA A 337 -6.13 6.21 -6.63
N ASP A 338 -7.13 6.41 -5.77
CA ASP A 338 -7.82 7.70 -5.63
C ASP A 338 -6.87 8.80 -5.16
N THR A 339 -5.96 8.52 -4.22
CA THR A 339 -4.96 9.50 -3.77
C THR A 339 -3.99 9.87 -4.89
N LEU A 340 -3.58 8.90 -5.72
CA LEU A 340 -2.69 9.14 -6.86
C LEU A 340 -3.40 9.93 -7.96
N HIS A 341 -4.63 9.57 -8.30
CA HIS A 341 -5.46 10.32 -9.24
C HIS A 341 -5.75 11.73 -8.73
N ALA A 342 -6.00 11.91 -7.43
CA ALA A 342 -6.14 13.22 -6.82
C ALA A 342 -4.85 14.04 -6.93
N LEU A 343 -3.69 13.41 -6.76
CA LEU A 343 -2.39 14.07 -6.98
C LEU A 343 -2.23 14.53 -8.43
N GLU A 344 -2.60 13.69 -9.40
CA GLU A 344 -2.57 14.04 -10.82
C GLU A 344 -3.57 15.17 -11.15
N TYR A 345 -4.77 15.12 -10.57
CA TYR A 345 -5.79 16.15 -10.69
C TYR A 345 -5.30 17.50 -10.17
N VAL A 346 -4.75 17.54 -8.95
CA VAL A 346 -4.17 18.76 -8.38
C VAL A 346 -2.99 19.25 -9.21
N SER A 347 -2.12 18.34 -9.66
CA SER A 347 -0.97 18.70 -10.51
C SER A 347 -1.40 19.35 -11.82
N ARG A 348 -2.55 18.93 -12.39
CA ARG A 348 -3.14 19.53 -13.60
C ARG A 348 -3.75 20.92 -13.32
N MET A 349 -4.46 21.08 -12.22
CA MET A 349 -5.10 22.36 -11.85
C MET A 349 -4.08 23.44 -11.50
N VAL A 350 -3.04 23.05 -10.77
CA VAL A 350 -2.08 23.99 -10.19
C VAL A 350 -0.80 24.11 -11.05
N HIS A 351 -0.59 23.21 -12.01
CA HIS A 351 0.59 23.09 -12.89
C HIS A 351 1.93 22.86 -12.15
N TYR A 352 1.90 22.31 -10.95
CA TYR A 352 3.10 21.88 -10.21
C TYR A 352 3.08 20.37 -9.98
N LYS A 353 4.26 19.73 -10.07
CA LYS A 353 4.44 18.32 -9.72
C LYS A 353 4.87 18.18 -8.25
N TYR A 354 4.69 16.98 -7.70
CA TYR A 354 5.13 16.58 -6.36
C TYR A 354 6.48 17.21 -5.99
N THR A 355 6.45 18.09 -4.99
CA THR A 355 7.55 19.01 -4.70
C THR A 355 8.40 18.52 -3.53
N CYS A 356 7.77 17.99 -2.48
CA CYS A 356 8.43 17.54 -1.26
C CYS A 356 7.63 16.46 -0.56
N GLY A 357 8.25 15.74 0.38
CA GLY A 357 7.49 14.89 1.30
C GLY A 357 8.31 14.27 2.43
N VAL A 358 7.60 13.61 3.35
CA VAL A 358 8.19 12.92 4.49
C VAL A 358 7.88 11.44 4.39
N HIS A 359 8.92 10.61 4.37
CA HIS A 359 8.75 9.17 4.56
C HIS A 359 8.45 8.90 6.04
N ILE A 360 7.36 8.21 6.37
CA ILE A 360 7.02 7.98 7.79
C ILE A 360 8.06 7.11 8.51
N ASN A 361 8.70 6.17 7.81
CA ASN A 361 9.73 5.28 8.36
C ASN A 361 9.23 4.34 9.47
N ALA A 362 7.98 3.87 9.37
CA ALA A 362 7.38 2.89 10.29
C ALA A 362 7.81 1.43 10.03
N GLY A 363 8.58 1.19 8.95
CA GLY A 363 8.87 -0.16 8.44
C GLY A 363 7.74 -0.72 7.57
N ALA A 364 7.91 -1.94 7.06
CA ALA A 364 6.90 -2.60 6.25
C ALA A 364 5.68 -2.97 7.10
N GLU A 365 4.49 -2.62 6.62
CA GLU A 365 3.20 -3.04 7.18
C GLU A 365 2.61 -4.04 6.19
N ILE A 366 2.42 -5.28 6.68
CA ILE A 366 1.97 -6.42 5.86
C ILE A 366 0.46 -6.63 6.05
N ASP A 367 -0.06 -6.24 7.22
CA ASP A 367 -1.46 -6.39 7.58
C ASP A 367 -2.35 -5.50 6.72
N VAL A 368 -3.56 -6.01 6.42
CA VAL A 368 -4.57 -5.29 5.64
C VAL A 368 -5.07 -4.06 6.40
N ALA A 369 -5.33 -4.23 7.70
CA ALA A 369 -5.73 -3.14 8.57
C ALA A 369 -4.48 -2.38 9.03
N SER A 370 -4.41 -1.10 8.68
CA SER A 370 -3.27 -0.26 9.09
C SER A 370 -3.33 0.05 10.59
N THR A 371 -2.18 -0.09 11.27
CA THR A 371 -2.02 0.08 12.72
C THR A 371 -0.86 1.02 13.01
N LYS A 372 0.38 0.56 12.81
CA LYS A 372 1.60 1.35 13.02
C LYS A 372 1.75 2.48 12.02
N ALA A 373 1.23 2.33 10.80
CA ALA A 373 1.27 3.47 9.87
C ALA A 373 0.33 4.60 10.28
N TYR A 374 -0.84 4.31 10.87
CA TYR A 374 -1.71 5.35 11.45
C TYR A 374 -0.98 6.17 12.53
N THR A 375 -0.43 5.48 13.54
CA THR A 375 0.25 6.15 14.66
C THR A 375 1.50 6.90 14.21
N SER A 376 2.30 6.32 13.32
CA SER A 376 3.44 7.01 12.71
C SER A 376 3.04 8.20 11.84
N GLN A 377 1.94 8.12 11.09
CA GLN A 377 1.44 9.24 10.28
C GLN A 377 1.03 10.41 11.19
N THR A 378 0.26 10.14 12.24
CA THR A 378 -0.16 11.16 13.22
C THR A 378 1.05 11.86 13.86
N VAL A 379 2.08 11.09 14.25
CA VAL A 379 3.33 11.65 14.80
C VAL A 379 4.10 12.49 13.77
N VAL A 380 4.17 12.05 12.51
CA VAL A 380 4.79 12.85 11.43
C VAL A 380 4.04 14.14 11.19
N MET A 381 2.71 14.12 11.23
CA MET A 381 1.90 15.32 11.08
C MET A 381 2.04 16.28 12.25
N ALA A 382 2.15 15.78 13.48
CA ALA A 382 2.52 16.62 14.63
C ALA A 382 3.91 17.26 14.44
N MET A 383 4.92 16.49 14.00
CA MET A 383 6.25 17.02 13.67
C MET A 383 6.22 18.06 12.55
N LEU A 384 5.39 17.87 11.53
CA LEU A 384 5.19 18.83 10.45
C LEU A 384 4.56 20.13 10.96
N ALA A 385 3.52 20.04 11.80
CA ALA A 385 2.91 21.20 12.43
C ALA A 385 3.93 22.00 13.26
N LEU A 386 4.77 21.32 14.07
CA LEU A 386 5.86 21.94 14.83
C LEU A 386 6.89 22.63 13.90
N ALA A 387 7.25 21.99 12.78
CA ALA A 387 8.20 22.56 11.83
C ALA A 387 7.63 23.78 11.09
N ILE A 388 6.33 23.79 10.79
CA ILE A 388 5.67 24.87 10.05
C ILE A 388 5.30 26.04 10.97
N GLY A 389 4.82 25.79 12.19
CA GLY A 389 4.55 26.83 13.18
C GLY A 389 5.79 27.65 13.55
N GLY A 390 6.99 27.06 13.41
CA GLY A 390 8.26 27.76 13.64
C GLY A 390 8.51 28.13 15.09
N ASP A 391 9.45 29.05 15.31
CA ASP A 391 9.90 29.47 16.65
C ASP A 391 9.18 30.76 17.08
N ALA A 392 7.85 30.81 16.93
CA ALA A 392 7.07 31.92 17.49
C ALA A 392 7.17 31.86 19.02
N ILE A 393 7.58 32.97 19.65
CA ILE A 393 7.78 33.06 21.10
C ILE A 393 6.50 32.67 21.87
N SER A 394 5.33 33.00 21.33
CA SER A 394 4.03 32.66 21.92
C SER A 394 3.79 31.15 22.05
N ASN A 395 4.37 30.34 21.17
CA ASN A 395 4.12 28.90 21.10
C ASN A 395 5.27 28.08 21.72
N GLU A 396 6.30 28.73 22.26
CA GLU A 396 7.51 28.05 22.72
C GLU A 396 7.22 27.00 23.81
N VAL A 397 6.48 27.37 24.85
CA VAL A 397 6.11 26.47 25.96
C VAL A 397 5.34 25.25 25.44
N ARG A 398 4.33 25.49 24.60
CA ARG A 398 3.49 24.45 24.02
C ARG A 398 4.30 23.52 23.12
N ARG A 399 5.17 24.08 22.29
CA ARG A 399 6.05 23.34 21.39
C ARG A 399 7.02 22.45 22.17
N GLU A 400 7.60 22.95 23.25
CA GLU A 400 8.49 22.16 24.10
C GLU A 400 7.76 21.00 24.78
N ALA A 401 6.56 21.24 25.30
CA ALA A 401 5.73 20.19 25.92
C ALA A 401 5.41 19.06 24.91
N ILE A 402 5.02 19.42 23.68
CA ILE A 402 4.76 18.43 22.62
C ILE A 402 6.02 17.66 22.26
N ILE A 403 7.17 18.33 22.14
CA ILE A 403 8.45 17.65 21.81
C ILE A 403 8.86 16.69 22.93
N ASP A 404 8.72 17.06 24.20
CA ASP A 404 9.00 16.18 25.33
C ASP A 404 8.06 14.98 25.34
N CYS A 405 6.77 15.22 25.10
CA CYS A 405 5.78 14.16 25.00
C CYS A 405 6.08 13.20 23.84
N LEU A 406 6.53 13.70 22.67
CA LEU A 406 6.98 12.85 21.56
C LEU A 406 8.12 11.91 21.97
N PHE A 407 9.06 12.37 22.79
CA PHE A 407 10.13 11.51 23.30
C PHE A 407 9.64 10.42 24.27
N GLU A 408 8.59 10.71 25.05
CA GLU A 408 7.98 9.76 25.98
C GLU A 408 6.96 8.83 25.32
N LEU A 409 6.40 9.22 24.18
CA LEU A 409 5.30 8.52 23.51
C LEU A 409 5.55 7.03 23.27
N PRO A 410 6.74 6.56 22.84
CA PRO A 410 7.01 5.13 22.73
C PRO A 410 6.88 4.37 24.06
N ASN A 411 7.26 5.00 25.18
CA ASN A 411 7.13 4.38 26.50
C ASN A 411 5.66 4.29 26.91
N LYS A 412 4.88 5.37 26.68
CA LYS A 412 3.44 5.38 26.95
C LYS A 412 2.70 4.29 26.15
N VAL A 413 3.04 4.12 24.87
CA VAL A 413 2.47 3.03 24.06
C VAL A 413 2.87 1.65 24.62
N ARG A 414 4.10 1.44 25.10
CA ARG A 414 4.49 0.18 25.77
C ARG A 414 3.69 -0.08 27.04
N GLU A 415 3.28 0.95 27.77
CA GLU A 415 2.42 0.78 28.94
C GLU A 415 1.00 0.35 28.54
N VAL A 416 0.44 0.97 27.50
CA VAL A 416 -0.89 0.58 26.98
C VAL A 416 -0.91 -0.85 26.45
N LEU A 417 0.15 -1.30 25.78
CA LEU A 417 0.25 -2.67 25.29
C LEU A 417 0.16 -3.73 26.40
N LYS A 418 0.41 -3.36 27.68
CA LYS A 418 0.22 -4.28 28.82
C LYS A 418 -1.26 -4.61 29.08
N LEU A 419 -2.18 -3.80 28.55
CA LEU A 419 -3.63 -4.02 28.65
C LEU A 419 -4.15 -5.14 27.72
N ASP A 420 -3.28 -5.76 26.92
CA ASP A 420 -3.64 -6.82 25.95
C ASP A 420 -4.54 -7.92 26.54
N GLN A 421 -4.26 -8.38 27.77
CA GLN A 421 -5.08 -9.41 28.42
C GLN A 421 -6.48 -8.91 28.79
N GLU A 422 -6.59 -7.65 29.21
CA GLU A 422 -7.89 -7.03 29.47
C GLU A 422 -8.66 -6.83 28.18
N MET A 423 -8.00 -6.36 27.10
CA MET A 423 -8.66 -6.17 25.80
C MET A 423 -9.14 -7.50 25.22
N LYS A 424 -8.37 -8.58 25.38
CA LYS A 424 -8.80 -9.94 25.02
C LYS A 424 -10.04 -10.39 25.78
N TYR A 425 -10.18 -10.02 27.04
CA TYR A 425 -11.39 -10.30 27.82
C TYR A 425 -12.59 -9.51 27.28
N LEU A 426 -12.41 -8.22 26.97
CA LEU A 426 -13.49 -7.38 26.41
C LEU A 426 -13.93 -7.86 25.03
N ALA A 427 -12.97 -8.23 24.18
CA ALA A 427 -13.25 -8.81 22.87
C ALA A 427 -14.12 -10.07 22.96
N LYS A 428 -13.88 -10.94 23.97
CA LYS A 428 -14.73 -12.12 24.22
C LYS A 428 -16.17 -11.76 24.60
N LEU A 429 -16.38 -10.64 25.29
CA LEU A 429 -17.74 -10.17 25.63
C LEU A 429 -18.45 -9.59 24.39
N LEU A 430 -17.71 -8.91 23.52
CA LEU A 430 -18.24 -8.21 22.34
C LEU A 430 -18.32 -9.08 21.07
N ILE A 431 -17.84 -10.33 21.12
CA ILE A 431 -17.76 -11.20 19.95
C ILE A 431 -19.14 -11.57 19.39
N ALA A 432 -20.14 -11.71 20.27
CA ALA A 432 -21.51 -12.04 19.90
C ALA A 432 -22.28 -10.84 19.32
N GLU A 433 -21.79 -9.62 19.55
CA GLU A 433 -22.49 -8.40 19.18
C GLU A 433 -22.33 -8.09 17.68
N GLN A 434 -23.44 -7.73 17.04
CA GLN A 434 -23.46 -7.40 15.61
C GLN A 434 -23.03 -5.95 15.35
N SER A 435 -23.30 -5.06 16.30
CA SER A 435 -23.06 -3.62 16.17
C SER A 435 -22.33 -3.08 17.38
N LEU A 436 -21.53 -2.03 17.17
CA LEU A 436 -20.77 -1.34 18.20
C LEU A 436 -20.78 0.16 17.86
N LEU A 437 -21.15 1.01 18.81
CA LEU A 437 -21.05 2.46 18.63
C LEU A 437 -19.81 2.99 19.36
N MET A 438 -19.05 3.83 18.65
CA MET A 438 -17.88 4.52 19.21
C MET A 438 -18.13 6.02 19.22
N PHE A 439 -17.92 6.64 20.38
CA PHE A 439 -18.00 8.09 20.55
C PHE A 439 -16.64 8.66 20.93
N GLY A 440 -16.32 9.79 20.32
CA GLY A 440 -15.16 10.60 20.64
C GLY A 440 -15.44 12.05 20.22
N ARG A 441 -14.79 13.00 20.89
CA ARG A 441 -14.93 14.44 20.62
C ARG A 441 -13.56 15.10 20.54
N GLY A 442 -13.47 16.22 19.82
CA GLY A 442 -12.21 16.94 19.67
C GLY A 442 -11.17 16.08 18.96
N CYS A 443 -9.97 15.96 19.54
CA CYS A 443 -8.90 15.10 19.02
C CYS A 443 -9.32 13.62 18.96
N ASP A 444 -10.20 13.17 19.86
CA ASP A 444 -10.66 11.78 19.91
C ASP A 444 -11.76 11.44 18.91
N TYR A 445 -12.31 12.42 18.19
CA TYR A 445 -13.25 12.15 17.10
C TYR A 445 -12.60 11.28 16.02
N ALA A 446 -11.37 11.60 15.64
CA ALA A 446 -10.60 10.81 14.68
C ALA A 446 -10.28 9.41 15.23
N THR A 447 -9.97 9.29 16.53
CA THR A 447 -9.74 8.00 17.20
C THR A 447 -10.98 7.11 17.17
N ALA A 448 -12.17 7.67 17.41
CA ALA A 448 -13.42 6.92 17.35
C ALA A 448 -13.73 6.45 15.93
N LEU A 449 -13.51 7.30 14.92
CA LEU A 449 -13.65 6.91 13.51
C LEU A 449 -12.66 5.81 13.14
N GLU A 450 -11.39 5.91 13.54
CA GLU A 450 -10.38 4.90 13.24
C GLU A 450 -10.69 3.57 13.93
N GLY A 451 -11.02 3.59 15.23
CA GLY A 451 -11.42 2.38 15.95
C GLY A 451 -12.64 1.72 15.31
N SER A 452 -13.63 2.52 14.89
CA SER A 452 -14.82 1.98 14.21
C SER A 452 -14.47 1.36 12.87
N LEU A 453 -13.52 1.95 12.13
CA LEU A 453 -13.02 1.43 10.87
C LEU A 453 -12.27 0.11 11.08
N LYS A 454 -11.43 0.00 12.12
CA LYS A 454 -10.71 -1.26 12.45
C LYS A 454 -11.67 -2.40 12.76
N VAL A 455 -12.69 -2.15 13.59
CA VAL A 455 -13.72 -3.15 13.89
C VAL A 455 -14.52 -3.53 12.65
N LYS A 456 -14.83 -2.57 11.76
CA LYS A 456 -15.57 -2.81 10.53
C LYS A 456 -14.75 -3.56 9.47
N GLU A 457 -13.44 -3.31 9.36
CA GLU A 457 -12.56 -4.07 8.47
C GLU A 457 -12.53 -5.57 8.85
N MET A 458 -12.84 -5.90 10.10
CA MET A 458 -12.94 -7.27 10.60
C MET A 458 -14.35 -7.88 10.50
N LYS A 459 -15.43 -7.08 10.37
CA LYS A 459 -16.82 -7.55 10.36
C LYS A 459 -17.56 -7.17 9.07
N HIS A 460 -18.32 -8.10 8.49
CA HIS A 460 -19.08 -7.83 7.27
C HIS A 460 -20.42 -7.12 7.58
N GLY A 461 -20.46 -5.81 7.29
CA GLY A 461 -21.69 -5.04 7.00
C GLY A 461 -22.45 -4.46 8.20
N PRO A 462 -22.92 -3.20 8.16
CA PRO A 462 -23.80 -2.66 9.18
C PRO A 462 -25.24 -2.48 8.68
N LEU A 463 -26.19 -2.96 9.47
CA LEU A 463 -27.47 -2.29 9.68
C LEU A 463 -27.65 -2.19 11.19
N ALA A 464 -27.70 -0.97 11.74
CA ALA A 464 -28.01 -0.78 13.15
C ALA A 464 -28.94 0.43 13.30
N LEU A 465 -30.19 0.14 13.68
CA LEU A 465 -31.04 1.04 14.46
C LEU A 465 -30.59 0.93 15.93
N VAL A 466 -30.67 2.02 16.68
CA VAL A 466 -30.31 2.06 18.10
C VAL A 466 -31.30 1.22 18.90
N ASP A 467 -30.82 0.18 19.58
CA ASP A 467 -31.58 -0.67 20.51
C ASP A 467 -30.93 -0.64 21.90
N GLU A 468 -31.66 -1.02 22.95
CA GLU A 468 -31.21 -0.94 24.35
C GLU A 468 -30.04 -1.89 24.68
N SER A 469 -29.78 -2.88 23.83
CA SER A 469 -28.71 -3.87 23.97
C SER A 469 -27.37 -3.45 23.34
N LEU A 470 -27.32 -2.31 22.65
CA LEU A 470 -26.18 -1.96 21.81
C LEU A 470 -24.95 -1.56 22.66
N PRO A 471 -23.77 -2.20 22.48
CA PRO A 471 -22.57 -1.84 23.21
C PRO A 471 -22.01 -0.48 22.75
N ILE A 472 -21.62 0.35 23.72
CA ILE A 472 -21.10 1.70 23.49
C ILE A 472 -19.69 1.83 24.06
N VAL A 473 -18.76 2.30 23.23
CA VAL A 473 -17.40 2.69 23.60
C VAL A 473 -17.30 4.21 23.55
N VAL A 474 -16.85 4.83 24.63
CA VAL A 474 -16.63 6.28 24.71
C VAL A 474 -15.17 6.56 25.03
N ILE A 475 -14.53 7.32 24.15
CA ILE A 475 -13.16 7.82 24.34
C ILE A 475 -13.28 9.18 25.02
N ALA A 476 -12.81 9.29 26.25
CA ALA A 476 -13.01 10.45 27.11
C ALA A 476 -11.70 10.91 27.76
N THR A 477 -10.92 11.71 27.04
CA THR A 477 -9.66 12.24 27.56
C THR A 477 -9.84 13.45 28.45
N HIS A 478 -8.90 13.66 29.38
CA HIS A 478 -8.83 14.86 30.21
C HIS A 478 -8.30 16.07 29.43
N ASP A 479 -9.09 16.52 28.45
CA ASP A 479 -8.81 17.69 27.63
C ASP A 479 -9.83 18.83 27.89
N ALA A 480 -9.79 19.89 27.07
CA ALA A 480 -10.74 20.98 27.16
C ALA A 480 -12.21 20.54 26.95
N CYS A 481 -12.45 19.42 26.27
CA CYS A 481 -13.78 18.89 25.97
C CYS A 481 -14.37 18.04 27.12
N PHE A 482 -13.54 17.59 28.08
CA PHE A 482 -13.96 16.77 29.23
C PHE A 482 -15.08 17.40 30.08
N ARG A 483 -15.17 18.73 30.12
CA ARG A 483 -16.17 19.47 30.95
C ARG A 483 -17.58 19.52 30.36
N THR A 484 -17.82 18.93 29.19
CA THR A 484 -19.14 18.95 28.53
C THR A 484 -20.12 17.92 29.14
N PRO A 485 -21.44 18.21 29.19
CA PRO A 485 -22.43 17.50 30.02
C PRO A 485 -22.69 16.02 29.64
N TYR A 486 -22.04 15.50 28.60
CA TYR A 486 -22.14 14.09 28.19
C TYR A 486 -21.07 13.19 28.85
N CYS A 487 -20.05 13.78 29.49
CA CYS A 487 -18.96 13.05 30.16
C CYS A 487 -19.19 12.91 31.68
N HIS A 488 -20.38 12.45 32.10
CA HIS A 488 -20.61 12.04 33.50
C HIS A 488 -20.00 10.64 33.76
N VAL A 489 -18.69 10.53 33.61
CA VAL A 489 -17.90 9.37 34.04
C VAL A 489 -17.25 9.72 35.39
N PRO A 490 -17.38 8.89 36.44
CA PRO A 490 -16.79 9.18 37.75
C PRO A 490 -15.26 9.26 37.66
N LYS A 491 -14.67 10.16 38.47
CA LYS A 491 -13.25 10.55 38.44
C LYS A 491 -12.28 9.36 38.42
N GLY A 492 -11.53 9.26 37.32
CA GLY A 492 -10.39 8.37 37.06
C GLY A 492 -9.93 8.62 35.61
N ASP A 493 -8.63 8.55 35.32
CA ASP A 493 -8.06 8.81 33.99
C ASP A 493 -8.56 7.75 32.98
N ALA A 494 -9.57 8.05 32.15
CA ALA A 494 -10.46 7.01 31.61
C ALA A 494 -10.57 6.89 30.07
N ALA A 495 -10.65 5.65 29.57
CA ALA A 495 -11.48 5.25 28.42
C ALA A 495 -12.67 4.43 28.96
N ALA A 496 -13.90 4.80 28.65
CA ALA A 496 -15.10 4.20 29.27
C ALA A 496 -15.86 3.32 28.27
N MET A 497 -16.07 2.05 28.60
CA MET A 497 -16.89 1.10 27.86
C MET A 497 -18.12 0.74 28.71
N SER A 498 -19.32 1.08 28.23
CA SER A 498 -20.58 0.80 28.92
C SER A 498 -21.22 -0.45 28.33
N LEU A 499 -21.32 -1.53 29.12
CA LEU A 499 -22.11 -2.72 28.79
C LEU A 499 -23.25 -2.85 29.83
N GLY A 500 -24.51 -2.80 29.38
CA GLY A 500 -25.67 -3.27 30.15
C GLY A 500 -25.76 -2.81 31.62
N GLY A 501 -25.64 -1.50 31.87
CA GLY A 501 -25.79 -0.91 33.22
C GLY A 501 -24.52 -0.87 34.09
N ALA A 502 -23.41 -1.46 33.65
CA ALA A 502 -22.10 -1.32 34.31
C ALA A 502 -21.10 -0.64 33.37
N CYS A 503 -20.62 0.55 33.76
CA CYS A 503 -19.56 1.26 33.06
C CYS A 503 -18.20 0.68 33.47
N ARG A 504 -17.47 0.08 32.53
CA ARG A 504 -16.11 -0.39 32.72
C ARG A 504 -15.13 0.65 32.19
N VAL A 505 -14.09 0.94 32.97
CA VAL A 505 -13.09 1.94 32.62
C VAL A 505 -11.77 1.25 32.32
N ILE A 506 -11.16 1.62 31.20
CA ILE A 506 -9.83 1.24 30.73
C ILE A 506 -8.95 2.46 30.89
N GLU A 507 -7.97 2.42 31.77
CA GLU A 507 -7.10 3.57 32.00
C GLU A 507 -5.92 3.55 31.02
N VAL A 508 -5.61 4.71 30.44
CA VAL A 508 -4.49 4.89 29.51
C VAL A 508 -3.60 6.04 30.00
N PRO A 509 -2.28 5.99 29.78
CA PRO A 509 -1.38 7.03 30.24
C PRO A 509 -1.67 8.36 29.55
N GLN A 510 -1.61 9.44 30.34
CA GLN A 510 -1.81 10.79 29.84
C GLN A 510 -0.62 11.24 28.96
N ALA A 511 -0.94 11.83 27.82
CA ALA A 511 -0.05 12.50 26.89
C ALA A 511 -0.56 13.93 26.64
N GLU A 512 0.20 14.72 25.88
CA GLU A 512 -0.32 15.99 25.34
C GLU A 512 -1.55 15.69 24.48
N ASP A 513 -2.59 16.51 24.62
CA ASP A 513 -3.88 16.40 23.93
C ASP A 513 -3.79 16.10 22.41
N CYS A 514 -2.86 16.71 21.68
CA CYS A 514 -2.66 16.48 20.25
C CYS A 514 -2.00 15.13 19.92
N LEU A 515 -1.38 14.47 20.90
CA LEU A 515 -0.73 13.17 20.79
C LEU A 515 -1.50 12.06 21.49
N GLN A 516 -2.46 12.41 22.35
CA GLN A 516 -3.33 11.46 23.04
C GLN A 516 -4.06 10.48 22.10
N PRO A 517 -4.51 10.87 20.88
CA PRO A 517 -5.05 9.93 19.90
C PRO A 517 -4.13 8.76 19.56
N VAL A 518 -2.80 8.95 19.61
CA VAL A 518 -1.81 7.89 19.34
C VAL A 518 -1.80 6.85 20.46
N VAL A 519 -2.10 7.25 21.69
CA VAL A 519 -2.19 6.37 22.84
C VAL A 519 -3.56 5.68 22.87
N ASN A 520 -4.63 6.44 22.66
CA ASN A 520 -6.02 5.98 22.77
C ASN A 520 -6.44 4.99 21.67
N ILE A 521 -5.77 5.01 20.52
CA ILE A 521 -6.10 4.07 19.45
C ILE A 521 -5.61 2.65 19.75
N VAL A 522 -4.56 2.50 20.56
CA VAL A 522 -3.88 1.20 20.78
C VAL A 522 -4.80 0.16 21.44
N PRO A 523 -5.64 0.48 22.45
CA PRO A 523 -6.61 -0.49 22.99
C PRO A 523 -7.72 -0.88 22.01
N LEU A 524 -7.95 -0.06 20.96
CA LEU A 524 -9.01 -0.28 19.96
C LEU A 524 -8.51 -1.08 18.75
N GLN A 525 -7.20 -1.16 18.56
CA GLN A 525 -6.53 -2.01 17.57
C GLN A 525 -6.42 -3.44 18.09
#